data_AF-A0A2J8RZ61-F1
#
_entry.id   AF-A0A2J8RZ61-F1
#
_cell.length_a   1.000
_cell.length_b   1.000
_cell.length_c   1.000
_cell.angle_alpha   90.00
_cell.angle_beta   90.00
_cell.angle_gamma   90.00
#
_symmetry.space_group_name_H-M   'P 1'
#
loop_
_entity.id
_entity.type
_entity.pdbx_description
1 polymer ?
#
loop_
_entity_poly.entity_id
_entity_poly.type
_entity_poly.pdbx_seq_one_letter_code
_entity_poly.pdbx_strand_id
1 'polypeptide(L)'
;MERRRLRGSIQSRYISMSVWTSPRRLVELAGQSLLKDEALAIAALELLPRELFPPLFMAAFDGRHSQTLKAMVQAWPFTCLPLGVLMKGQQLHLETFKAVLDGLDVLLAQEVRPRRWKLQVLDLRKNSHQDFWTVWSGNRASLYSFPEPEAAQPMKKKRKVDGLSTEAEQPFIPIEVLVDLSLKEGACDELFSYLIEKVKR
;
A
#
# COMPACT_ATOMS: atom_id res chain seq x y z
N MET A 1 -69.04 32.18 23.32
CA MET A 1 -67.80 32.88 22.90
C MET A 1 -66.64 31.89 22.95
N GLU A 2 -66.22 31.41 21.79
CA GLU A 2 -65.13 30.43 21.62
C GLU A 2 -63.75 31.00 21.97
N ARG A 3 -63.00 30.25 22.77
CA ARG A 3 -61.59 30.52 23.06
C ARG A 3 -60.73 30.00 21.91
N ARG A 4 -60.30 30.89 21.00
CA ARG A 4 -59.29 30.57 19.98
C ARG A 4 -57.92 30.41 20.64
N ARG A 5 -57.40 29.19 20.68
CA ARG A 5 -55.99 28.93 20.98
C ARG A 5 -55.17 29.22 19.72
N LEU A 6 -54.39 30.29 19.72
CA LEU A 6 -53.36 30.53 18.72
C LEU A 6 -52.22 29.54 18.95
N ARG A 7 -52.24 28.44 18.19
CA ARG A 7 -51.13 27.50 18.08
C ARG A 7 -50.02 28.17 17.28
N GLY A 8 -49.08 28.80 17.98
CA GLY A 8 -47.84 29.28 17.37
C GLY A 8 -47.07 28.09 16.81
N SER A 9 -47.03 27.98 15.48
CA SER A 9 -46.17 27.03 14.78
C SER A 9 -44.74 27.57 14.84
N ILE A 10 -43.96 27.14 15.83
CA ILE A 10 -42.51 27.34 15.82
C ILE A 10 -41.98 26.32 14.82
N GLN A 11 -41.91 26.72 13.55
CA GLN A 11 -41.26 25.95 12.51
C GLN A 11 -39.76 26.06 12.76
N SER A 12 -39.24 25.13 13.57
CA SER A 12 -37.81 24.94 13.77
C SER A 12 -37.16 24.74 12.40
N ARG A 13 -36.32 25.70 11.99
CA ARG A 13 -35.42 25.55 10.85
C ARG A 13 -34.36 24.53 11.25
N TYR A 14 -34.70 23.25 11.17
CA TYR A 14 -33.68 22.22 11.09
C TYR A 14 -32.92 22.50 9.80
N ILE A 15 -31.70 22.99 9.96
CA ILE A 15 -30.68 22.97 8.91
C ILE A 15 -30.60 21.50 8.50
N SER A 16 -31.09 21.20 7.30
CA SER A 16 -30.85 19.91 6.68
C SER A 16 -29.34 19.79 6.51
N MET A 17 -28.66 19.11 7.42
CA MET A 17 -27.30 18.62 7.20
C MET A 17 -27.38 17.58 6.09
N SER A 18 -27.29 18.05 4.85
CA SER A 18 -27.08 17.20 3.70
C SER A 18 -25.82 16.36 3.93
N VAL A 19 -26.02 15.05 3.95
CA VAL A 19 -25.00 13.98 3.93
C VAL A 19 -24.06 14.01 5.14
N TRP A 20 -24.36 13.18 6.13
CA TRP A 20 -23.37 12.75 7.13
C TRP A 20 -22.30 11.90 6.42
N THR A 21 -21.36 12.54 5.72
CA THR A 21 -20.13 11.88 5.30
C THR A 21 -19.41 11.50 6.58
N SER A 22 -19.23 10.21 6.80
CA SER A 22 -18.37 9.70 7.88
C SER A 22 -17.06 10.50 7.88
N PRO A 23 -16.63 11.08 9.02
CA PRO A 23 -15.41 11.89 9.05
C PRO A 23 -14.24 11.08 8.52
N ARG A 24 -13.56 11.59 7.49
CA ARG A 24 -12.31 10.98 6.99
C ARG A 24 -11.28 10.99 8.11
N ARG A 25 -10.49 9.93 8.21
CA ARG A 25 -9.51 9.80 9.29
C ARG A 25 -8.37 10.80 9.09
N LEU A 26 -7.79 11.28 10.19
CA LEU A 26 -6.67 12.24 10.13
C LEU A 26 -5.51 11.72 9.25
N VAL A 27 -5.21 10.42 9.35
CA VAL A 27 -4.15 9.78 8.55
C VAL A 27 -4.47 9.83 7.05
N GLU A 28 -5.72 9.59 6.67
CA GLU A 28 -6.15 9.67 5.26
C GLU A 28 -6.02 11.10 4.73
N LEU A 29 -6.47 12.09 5.52
CA LEU A 29 -6.38 13.50 5.15
C LEU A 29 -4.93 13.98 5.05
N ALA A 30 -4.09 13.58 6.00
CA ALA A 30 -2.66 13.90 5.99
C ALA A 30 -1.97 13.27 4.76
N GLY A 31 -2.26 12.00 4.46
CA GLY A 31 -1.75 11.32 3.26
C GLY A 31 -2.18 12.02 1.98
N GLN A 32 -3.47 12.34 1.83
CA GLN A 32 -3.99 13.08 0.68
C GLN A 32 -3.37 14.49 0.56
N SER A 33 -3.12 15.17 1.68
CA SER A 33 -2.46 16.47 1.67
C SER A 33 -1.00 16.37 1.25
N LEU A 34 -0.28 15.35 1.72
CA LEU A 34 1.11 15.09 1.35
C LEU A 34 1.23 14.78 -0.15
N LEU A 35 0.32 13.97 -0.69
CA LEU A 35 0.32 13.54 -2.09
C LEU A 35 0.01 14.66 -3.10
N LYS A 36 -0.44 15.84 -2.65
CA LYS A 36 -0.55 17.01 -3.52
C LYS A 36 0.79 17.46 -4.10
N ASP A 37 1.88 17.13 -3.41
CA ASP A 37 3.24 17.36 -3.87
C ASP A 37 4.00 16.03 -3.83
N GLU A 38 4.13 15.40 -4.99
CA GLU A 38 4.81 14.10 -5.10
C GLU A 38 6.29 14.18 -4.72
N ALA A 39 6.96 15.32 -4.94
CA ALA A 39 8.36 15.48 -4.57
C ALA A 39 8.51 15.47 -3.04
N LEU A 40 7.65 16.18 -2.33
CA LEU A 40 7.59 16.14 -0.87
C LEU A 40 7.18 14.76 -0.35
N ALA A 41 6.22 14.10 -0.99
CA ALA A 41 5.80 12.76 -0.63
C ALA A 41 6.96 11.75 -0.74
N ILE A 42 7.73 11.81 -1.83
CA ILE A 42 8.91 10.95 -2.06
C ILE A 42 9.99 11.23 -1.02
N ALA A 43 10.32 12.51 -0.76
CA ALA A 43 11.31 12.89 0.25
C ALA A 43 10.92 12.41 1.66
N ALA A 44 9.64 12.36 1.97
CA ALA A 44 9.15 11.90 3.27
C ALA A 44 9.29 10.38 3.49
N LEU A 45 9.42 9.56 2.42
CA LEU A 45 9.43 8.10 2.53
C LEU A 45 10.56 7.56 3.41
N GLU A 46 11.72 8.24 3.44
CA GLU A 46 12.85 7.84 4.28
C GLU A 46 12.56 7.98 5.77
N LEU A 47 11.74 8.95 6.15
CA LEU A 47 11.39 9.27 7.53
C LEU A 47 10.04 8.67 7.94
N LEU A 48 9.23 8.25 6.98
CA LEU A 48 7.88 7.76 7.23
C LEU A 48 7.91 6.47 8.06
N PRO A 49 7.14 6.37 9.17
CA PRO A 49 6.96 5.11 9.88
C PRO A 49 6.34 4.04 8.99
N ARG A 50 6.73 2.77 9.18
CA ARG A 50 6.27 1.66 8.33
C ARG A 50 4.75 1.46 8.36
N GLU A 51 4.10 1.84 9.45
CA GLU A 51 2.66 1.73 9.67
C GLU A 51 1.87 2.68 8.77
N LEU A 52 2.50 3.77 8.32
CA LEU A 52 1.89 4.76 7.43
C LEU A 52 2.11 4.45 5.95
N PHE A 53 2.98 3.49 5.62
CA PHE A 53 3.20 3.10 4.22
C PHE A 53 1.95 2.53 3.55
N PRO A 54 1.23 1.53 4.12
CA PRO A 54 0.05 0.99 3.47
C PRO A 54 -1.09 2.01 3.25
N PRO A 55 -1.50 2.83 4.23
CA PRO A 55 -2.55 3.83 3.99
C PRO A 55 -2.11 4.92 3.00
N LEU A 56 -0.84 5.34 3.02
CA LEU A 56 -0.31 6.29 2.02
C LEU A 56 -0.28 5.66 0.62
N PHE A 57 0.06 4.38 0.51
CA PHE A 57 0.08 3.67 -0.76
C PHE A 57 -1.32 3.55 -1.36
N MET A 58 -2.32 3.20 -0.55
CA MET A 58 -3.72 3.20 -0.99
C MET A 58 -4.14 4.59 -1.48
N ALA A 59 -3.84 5.64 -0.72
CA ALA A 59 -4.13 7.01 -1.11
C ALA A 59 -3.42 7.41 -2.43
N ALA A 60 -2.16 7.02 -2.59
CA ALA A 60 -1.37 7.26 -3.80
C ALA A 60 -1.93 6.50 -5.01
N PHE A 61 -2.38 5.27 -4.78
CA PHE A 61 -2.99 4.39 -5.78
C PHE A 61 -4.33 4.93 -6.26
N ASP A 62 -5.24 5.25 -5.32
CA ASP A 62 -6.54 5.84 -5.62
C ASP A 62 -6.40 7.21 -6.32
N GLY A 63 -5.42 8.01 -5.87
CA GLY A 63 -5.11 9.33 -6.42
C GLY A 63 -4.28 9.32 -7.71
N ARG A 64 -3.82 8.15 -8.16
CA ARG A 64 -2.99 7.96 -9.37
C ARG A 64 -1.66 8.74 -9.34
N HIS A 65 -1.03 8.79 -8.18
CA HIS A 65 0.25 9.46 -7.94
C HIS A 65 1.43 8.57 -8.36
N SER A 66 1.65 8.45 -9.67
CA SER A 66 2.54 7.45 -10.26
C SER A 66 4.00 7.55 -9.79
N GLN A 67 4.57 8.76 -9.64
CA GLN A 67 5.98 8.87 -9.20
C GLN A 67 6.13 8.47 -7.73
N THR A 68 5.15 8.86 -6.91
CA THR A 68 5.10 8.46 -5.51
C THR A 68 4.96 6.94 -5.39
N LEU A 69 4.05 6.30 -6.16
CA LEU A 69 3.90 4.85 -6.16
C LEU A 69 5.18 4.14 -6.57
N LYS A 70 5.84 4.60 -7.64
CA LYS A 70 7.12 4.07 -8.09
C LYS A 70 8.17 4.12 -6.98
N ALA A 71 8.27 5.22 -6.25
CA ALA A 71 9.20 5.38 -5.13
C ALA A 71 8.78 4.53 -3.91
N MET A 72 7.49 4.44 -3.61
CA MET A 72 6.98 3.63 -2.50
C MET A 72 7.21 2.13 -2.70
N VAL A 73 7.15 1.64 -3.94
CA VAL A 73 7.48 0.24 -4.26
C VAL A 73 8.94 -0.06 -3.96
N GLN A 74 9.85 0.85 -4.34
CA GLN A 74 11.27 0.73 -4.00
C GLN A 74 11.49 0.77 -2.49
N ALA A 75 10.80 1.70 -1.82
CA ALA A 75 10.93 1.94 -0.40
C ALA A 75 10.07 1.02 0.49
N TRP A 76 9.45 0.00 -0.09
CA TRP A 76 8.39 -0.75 0.57
C TRP A 76 8.94 -1.53 1.79
N PRO A 77 8.38 -1.34 2.99
CA PRO A 77 8.98 -1.84 4.22
C PRO A 77 8.54 -3.26 4.60
N PHE A 78 7.74 -3.92 3.75
CA PHE A 78 7.26 -5.29 3.96
C PHE A 78 7.82 -6.22 2.87
N THR A 79 7.82 -7.52 3.14
CA THR A 79 8.29 -8.52 2.17
C THR A 79 7.32 -8.74 1.02
N CYS A 80 6.03 -8.50 1.24
CA CYS A 80 4.97 -8.67 0.24
C CYS A 80 4.21 -7.36 0.02
N LEU A 81 3.92 -7.04 -1.25
CA LEU A 81 3.00 -6.02 -1.69
C LEU A 81 1.78 -6.70 -2.35
N PRO A 82 0.65 -6.85 -1.63
CA PRO A 82 -0.55 -7.49 -2.16
C PRO A 82 -1.40 -6.53 -3.01
N LEU A 83 -0.93 -6.19 -4.21
CA LEU A 83 -1.61 -5.26 -5.12
C LEU A 83 -2.92 -5.82 -5.69
N GLY A 84 -3.03 -7.13 -5.86
CA GLY A 84 -4.18 -7.79 -6.49
C GLY A 84 -5.53 -7.48 -5.85
N VAL A 85 -5.54 -7.27 -4.52
CA VAL A 85 -6.75 -6.88 -3.78
C VAL A 85 -7.22 -5.48 -4.17
N LEU A 86 -6.30 -4.54 -4.37
CA LEU A 86 -6.61 -3.16 -4.78
C LEU A 86 -7.15 -3.12 -6.22
N MET A 87 -6.70 -4.05 -7.07
CA MET A 87 -7.20 -4.19 -8.45
C MET A 87 -8.66 -4.67 -8.53
N LYS A 88 -9.25 -5.20 -7.45
CA LYS A 88 -10.62 -5.74 -7.44
C LYS A 88 -11.70 -4.66 -7.31
N GLY A 89 -11.37 -3.54 -6.67
CA GLY A 89 -12.35 -2.50 -6.29
C GLY A 89 -12.46 -1.31 -7.27
N GLN A 90 -11.49 -1.14 -8.18
CA GLN A 90 -11.42 -0.01 -9.10
C GLN A 90 -10.95 -0.46 -10.49
N GLN A 91 -11.30 0.33 -11.51
CA GLN A 91 -10.74 0.17 -12.85
C GLN A 91 -9.24 0.53 -12.75
N LEU A 92 -8.39 -0.50 -12.64
CA LEU A 92 -6.95 -0.31 -12.53
C LEU A 92 -6.47 0.54 -13.69
N HIS A 93 -5.92 1.71 -13.37
CA HIS A 93 -5.34 2.56 -14.39
C HIS A 93 -4.01 1.96 -14.84
N LEU A 94 -3.85 1.77 -16.15
CA LEU A 94 -2.66 1.17 -16.74
C LEU A 94 -1.38 1.88 -16.27
N GLU A 95 -1.38 3.21 -16.23
CA GLU A 95 -0.21 3.99 -15.80
C GLU A 95 0.15 3.77 -14.33
N THR A 96 -0.84 3.51 -13.47
CA THR A 96 -0.62 3.20 -12.06
C THR A 96 0.04 1.83 -11.90
N PHE A 97 -0.39 0.85 -12.69
CA PHE A 97 0.23 -0.46 -12.73
C PHE A 97 1.65 -0.43 -13.30
N LYS A 98 1.85 0.30 -14.41
CA LYS A 98 3.18 0.53 -14.99
C LYS A 98 4.13 1.16 -13.97
N ALA A 99 3.69 2.18 -13.24
CA ALA A 99 4.49 2.82 -12.22
C ALA A 99 4.94 1.85 -11.10
N VAL A 100 4.09 0.90 -10.71
CA VAL A 100 4.47 -0.14 -9.74
C VAL A 100 5.55 -1.05 -10.31
N LEU A 101 5.39 -1.51 -11.55
CA LEU A 101 6.38 -2.37 -12.22
C LEU A 101 7.69 -1.63 -12.49
N ASP A 102 7.65 -0.36 -12.87
CA ASP A 102 8.84 0.48 -13.01
C ASP A 102 9.54 0.72 -11.66
N GLY A 103 8.79 0.72 -10.56
CA GLY A 103 9.35 0.75 -9.21
C GLY A 103 10.10 -0.54 -8.88
N LEU A 104 9.58 -1.69 -9.31
CA LEU A 104 10.27 -2.98 -9.17
C LEU A 104 11.55 -3.03 -10.00
N ASP A 105 11.52 -2.57 -11.25
CA ASP A 105 12.72 -2.52 -12.10
C ASP A 105 13.83 -1.70 -11.46
N VAL A 106 13.49 -0.52 -10.93
CA VAL A 106 14.47 0.32 -10.22
C VAL A 106 14.96 -0.38 -8.96
N LEU A 107 14.08 -1.03 -8.20
CA LEU A 107 14.47 -1.79 -7.01
C LEU A 107 15.43 -2.94 -7.36
N LEU A 108 15.20 -3.64 -8.47
CA LEU A 108 16.05 -4.72 -8.97
C LEU A 108 17.42 -4.21 -9.42
N ALA A 109 17.47 -3.04 -10.06
CA ALA A 109 18.72 -2.41 -10.49
C ALA A 109 19.52 -1.76 -9.35
N GLN A 110 18.95 -1.59 -8.15
CA GLN A 110 19.65 -1.01 -7.00
C GLN A 110 20.63 -2.02 -6.37
N GLU A 111 21.92 -1.70 -6.43
CA GLU A 111 23.00 -2.45 -5.78
C GLU A 111 23.01 -2.29 -4.26
N VAL A 112 22.63 -1.11 -3.76
CA VAL A 112 22.61 -0.80 -2.33
C VAL A 112 21.20 -0.44 -1.90
N ARG A 113 20.64 -1.26 -0.99
CA ARG A 113 19.30 -1.05 -0.44
C ARG A 113 19.37 -0.68 1.05
N PRO A 114 18.62 0.34 1.49
CA PRO A 114 18.35 0.57 2.90
C PRO A 114 17.78 -0.69 3.57
N ARG A 115 18.27 -1.03 4.77
CA ARG A 115 17.85 -2.24 5.54
C ARG A 115 16.35 -2.33 5.80
N ARG A 116 15.66 -1.18 5.76
CA ARG A 116 14.21 -1.09 6.00
C ARG A 116 13.39 -1.47 4.77
N TRP A 117 13.95 -1.47 3.57
CA TRP A 117 13.27 -1.83 2.32
C TRP A 117 13.40 -3.33 2.10
N LYS A 118 12.26 -4.02 2.01
CA LYS A 118 12.19 -5.47 2.18
C LYS A 118 11.42 -6.19 1.09
N LEU A 119 10.93 -5.48 0.08
CA LEU A 119 10.05 -6.07 -0.93
C LEU A 119 10.74 -7.23 -1.66
N GLN A 120 10.07 -8.37 -1.63
CA GLN A 120 10.47 -9.62 -2.26
C GLN A 120 9.35 -10.19 -3.12
N VAL A 121 8.08 -9.92 -2.78
CA VAL A 121 6.92 -10.48 -3.47
C VAL A 121 5.97 -9.36 -3.89
N LEU A 122 5.69 -9.25 -5.18
CA LEU A 122 4.53 -8.50 -5.69
C LEU A 122 3.40 -9.51 -5.95
N ASP A 123 2.33 -9.42 -5.17
CA ASP A 123 1.19 -10.32 -5.31
C ASP A 123 0.01 -9.63 -6.01
N LEU A 124 -0.25 -10.05 -7.24
CA LEU A 124 -1.32 -9.58 -8.12
C LEU A 124 -2.60 -10.43 -8.04
N ARG A 125 -2.63 -11.47 -7.19
CA ARG A 125 -3.80 -12.34 -7.03
C ARG A 125 -4.95 -11.58 -6.37
N LYS A 126 -6.14 -11.67 -6.95
CA LYS A 126 -7.30 -10.84 -6.54
C LYS A 126 -7.90 -11.23 -5.19
N ASN A 127 -7.61 -12.43 -4.69
CA ASN A 127 -8.22 -12.98 -3.48
C ASN A 127 -7.19 -13.31 -2.37
N SER A 128 -5.91 -12.97 -2.53
CA SER A 128 -4.89 -13.19 -1.49
C SER A 128 -4.83 -12.02 -0.50
N HIS A 129 -4.30 -12.25 0.70
CA HIS A 129 -3.92 -11.18 1.67
C HIS A 129 -4.98 -10.10 1.94
N GLN A 130 -6.28 -10.42 1.91
CA GLN A 130 -7.33 -9.43 2.18
C GLN A 130 -7.17 -8.76 3.55
N ASP A 131 -6.72 -9.52 4.54
CA ASP A 131 -6.50 -9.04 5.90
C ASP A 131 -5.41 -7.96 5.99
N PHE A 132 -4.47 -7.92 5.04
CA PHE A 132 -3.41 -6.91 5.04
C PHE A 132 -4.02 -5.51 4.96
N TRP A 133 -4.82 -5.24 3.92
CA TRP A 133 -5.41 -3.91 3.74
C TRP A 133 -6.50 -3.61 4.75
N THR A 134 -7.22 -4.60 5.29
CA THR A 134 -8.23 -4.36 6.33
C THR A 134 -7.60 -3.93 7.66
N VAL A 135 -6.46 -4.55 8.04
CA VAL A 135 -5.68 -4.16 9.22
C VAL A 135 -5.21 -2.71 9.09
N TRP A 136 -4.71 -2.31 7.91
CA TRP A 136 -4.11 -0.99 7.70
C TRP A 136 -5.09 0.13 7.32
N SER A 137 -6.22 -0.18 6.69
CA SER A 137 -7.34 0.77 6.51
C SER A 137 -8.05 1.07 7.84
N GLY A 138 -7.71 0.31 8.89
CA GLY A 138 -8.19 0.49 10.24
C GLY A 138 -9.69 0.25 10.41
N ASN A 139 -10.30 -0.54 9.52
CA ASN A 139 -11.64 -1.08 9.72
C ASN A 139 -11.59 -2.18 10.81
N ARG A 140 -11.39 -1.78 12.06
CA ARG A 140 -11.22 -2.70 13.21
C ARG A 140 -12.55 -2.91 13.92
N ALA A 141 -13.24 -4.00 13.62
CA ALA A 141 -14.20 -4.61 14.55
C ALA A 141 -13.60 -5.78 15.35
N SER A 142 -12.39 -6.28 15.06
CA SER A 142 -11.95 -7.56 15.63
C SER A 142 -10.45 -7.74 15.90
N LEU A 143 -9.68 -6.69 16.19
CA LEU A 143 -8.26 -6.87 16.53
C LEU A 143 -8.00 -7.11 18.02
N TYR A 144 -8.73 -8.08 18.57
CA TYR A 144 -8.27 -8.91 19.68
C TYR A 144 -8.00 -10.31 19.13
N SER A 145 -6.90 -10.50 18.41
CA SER A 145 -6.19 -11.78 18.24
C SER A 145 -5.21 -11.67 17.07
N PHE A 146 -4.03 -11.11 17.31
CA PHE A 146 -2.83 -11.58 16.64
C PHE A 146 -1.71 -11.65 17.68
N PRO A 147 -0.95 -12.76 17.75
CA PRO A 147 0.18 -12.86 18.67
C PRO A 147 1.26 -11.87 18.27
N GLU A 148 1.76 -11.16 19.28
CA GLU A 148 3.01 -10.41 19.25
C GLU A 148 4.15 -11.36 18.81
N PRO A 149 5.08 -10.94 17.93
CA PRO A 149 6.23 -11.74 17.62
C PRO A 149 7.12 -11.81 18.87
N GLU A 150 7.19 -12.98 19.48
CA GLU A 150 7.96 -13.27 20.69
C GLU A 150 9.40 -12.74 20.60
N ALA A 151 9.81 -12.13 21.71
CA ALA A 151 11.14 -11.64 21.97
C ALA A 151 12.20 -12.75 21.95
N ALA A 152 13.38 -12.34 21.48
CA ALA A 152 14.72 -12.89 21.64
C ALA A 152 14.89 -14.19 22.47
N GLN A 153 15.52 -15.19 21.84
CA GLN A 153 16.17 -16.32 22.52
C GLN A 153 17.70 -16.29 22.26
N PRO A 154 18.52 -16.82 23.19
CA PRO A 154 19.83 -16.27 23.52
C PRO A 154 20.98 -16.73 22.62
N MET A 155 21.98 -15.85 22.49
CA MET A 155 23.28 -16.08 21.85
C MET A 155 23.99 -17.33 22.40
N LYS A 156 24.37 -18.25 21.51
CA LYS A 156 25.47 -19.19 21.77
C LYS A 156 26.76 -18.63 21.16
N LYS A 157 27.68 -18.20 22.02
CA LYS A 157 29.06 -17.81 21.69
C LYS A 157 29.77 -18.95 20.94
N LYS A 158 30.37 -18.65 19.79
CA LYS A 158 31.56 -19.37 19.29
C LYS A 158 32.66 -18.36 18.97
N ARG A 159 33.88 -18.73 19.35
CA ARG A 159 35.11 -17.92 19.36
C ARG A 159 35.60 -17.58 17.95
N LYS A 160 36.31 -16.44 17.86
CA LYS A 160 37.13 -15.96 16.74
C LYS A 160 38.19 -16.96 16.30
N VAL A 161 38.46 -17.01 14.99
CA VAL A 161 39.81 -17.08 14.40
C VAL A 161 39.81 -16.21 13.13
N ASP A 162 40.85 -15.41 12.98
CA ASP A 162 41.10 -14.44 11.90
C ASP A 162 41.26 -15.09 10.52
N GLY A 163 40.92 -14.33 9.48
CA GLY A 163 41.32 -14.65 8.10
C GLY A 163 40.49 -13.91 7.07
N LEU A 164 41.01 -12.77 6.61
CA LEU A 164 40.80 -12.10 5.32
C LEU A 164 39.59 -12.60 4.49
N SER A 165 38.54 -11.78 4.34
CA SER A 165 37.43 -12.08 3.44
C SER A 165 37.12 -10.90 2.53
N THR A 166 37.60 -11.05 1.30
CA THR A 166 37.06 -10.65 0.01
C THR A 166 35.65 -10.05 0.05
N GLU A 167 35.45 -8.94 -0.66
CA GLU A 167 34.14 -8.39 -1.02
C GLU A 167 33.23 -9.51 -1.51
N ALA A 168 32.30 -9.93 -0.66
CA ALA A 168 31.20 -10.78 -1.06
C ALA A 168 30.19 -9.87 -1.74
N GLU A 169 30.10 -9.97 -3.07
CA GLU A 169 28.94 -9.47 -3.81
C GLU A 169 27.68 -9.91 -3.08
N GLN A 170 26.80 -8.95 -2.76
CA GLN A 170 25.51 -9.28 -2.16
C GLN A 170 24.73 -10.15 -3.15
N PRO A 171 24.24 -11.33 -2.75
CA PRO A 171 23.36 -12.10 -3.61
C PRO A 171 22.10 -11.28 -3.83
N PHE A 172 21.85 -10.87 -5.07
CA PHE A 172 20.59 -10.26 -5.46
C PHE A 172 19.46 -11.25 -5.10
N ILE A 173 18.62 -10.89 -4.13
CA ILE A 173 17.43 -11.68 -3.81
C ILE A 173 16.45 -11.49 -4.97
N PRO A 174 16.05 -12.55 -5.70
CA PRO A 174 15.06 -12.45 -6.75
C PRO A 174 13.75 -11.88 -6.20
N ILE A 175 13.09 -11.01 -6.97
CA ILE A 175 11.73 -10.58 -6.65
C ILE A 175 10.76 -11.53 -7.35
N GLU A 176 9.82 -12.08 -6.58
CA GLU A 176 8.76 -12.94 -7.07
C GLU A 176 7.52 -12.10 -7.43
N VAL A 177 6.91 -12.39 -8.58
CA VAL A 177 5.62 -11.80 -8.98
C VAL A 177 4.58 -12.91 -9.05
N LEU A 178 3.59 -12.87 -8.17
CA LEU A 178 2.50 -13.86 -8.12
C LEU A 178 1.28 -13.32 -8.87
N VAL A 179 0.74 -14.07 -9.82
CA VAL A 179 -0.42 -13.65 -10.63
C VAL A 179 -1.34 -14.82 -10.95
N ASP A 180 -2.66 -14.60 -10.79
CA ASP A 180 -3.67 -15.55 -11.25
C ASP A 180 -4.03 -15.20 -12.71
N LEU A 181 -3.59 -16.01 -13.66
CA LEU A 181 -3.90 -15.82 -15.09
C LEU A 181 -5.11 -16.67 -15.47
N SER A 182 -6.20 -16.02 -15.87
CA SER A 182 -7.32 -16.70 -16.54
C SER A 182 -7.29 -16.37 -18.02
N LEU A 183 -6.83 -17.30 -18.85
CA LEU A 183 -6.88 -17.18 -20.30
C LEU A 183 -8.30 -17.48 -20.76
N LYS A 184 -9.11 -16.43 -20.95
CA LYS A 184 -10.36 -16.53 -21.70
C LYS A 184 -10.08 -16.08 -23.12
N GLU A 185 -10.47 -16.90 -24.09
CA GLU A 185 -10.31 -16.61 -25.51
C GLU A 185 -11.02 -15.29 -25.84
N GLY A 186 -10.27 -14.31 -26.37
CA GLY A 186 -10.79 -13.01 -26.82
C GLY A 186 -10.58 -11.80 -25.91
N ALA A 187 -9.98 -11.93 -24.72
CA ALA A 187 -9.64 -10.76 -23.88
C ALA A 187 -8.35 -10.99 -23.07
N CYS A 188 -7.19 -10.74 -23.68
CA CYS A 188 -5.99 -10.44 -22.90
C CYS A 188 -6.07 -8.96 -22.48
N ASP A 189 -6.30 -8.71 -21.19
CA ASP A 189 -6.26 -7.35 -20.65
C ASP A 189 -4.87 -6.73 -20.94
N GLU A 190 -4.84 -5.46 -21.34
CA GLU A 190 -3.63 -4.69 -21.68
C GLU A 190 -2.54 -4.78 -20.58
N LEU A 191 -2.97 -4.93 -19.33
CA LEU A 191 -2.13 -5.15 -18.15
C LEU A 191 -1.32 -6.45 -18.22
N PHE A 192 -1.93 -7.55 -18.65
CA PHE A 192 -1.24 -8.84 -18.76
C PHE A 192 -0.29 -8.84 -19.95
N SER A 193 -0.66 -8.18 -21.05
CA SER A 193 0.25 -7.98 -22.19
C SER A 193 1.51 -7.22 -21.78
N TYR A 194 1.36 -6.15 -20.98
CA TYR A 194 2.50 -5.40 -20.45
C TYR A 194 3.35 -6.22 -19.48
N LEU A 195 2.73 -6.99 -18.58
CA LEU A 195 3.45 -7.86 -17.65
C LEU A 195 4.28 -8.92 -18.40
N ILE A 196 3.71 -9.52 -19.45
CA ILE A 196 4.41 -10.47 -20.31
C ILE A 196 5.58 -9.82 -21.05
N GLU A 197 5.45 -8.56 -21.49
CA GLU A 197 6.56 -7.82 -22.08
C GLU A 197 7.71 -7.62 -21.08
N LYS A 198 7.40 -7.26 -19.83
CA LYS A 198 8.41 -7.07 -18.77
C LYS A 198 9.19 -8.35 -18.46
N VAL A 199 8.51 -9.50 -18.39
CA VAL A 199 9.16 -10.79 -18.08
C VAL A 199 10.07 -11.28 -19.22
N LYS A 200 9.85 -10.83 -20.44
CA LYS A 200 10.64 -11.22 -21.62
C LYS A 200 11.94 -10.43 -21.79
N ARG A 201 12.12 -9.31 -21.07
CA ARG A 201 13.34 -8.50 -21.10
C ARG A 201 14.35 -9.02 -20.08
#